data_AF-A0A1F4HF43-F1
#
_entry.id   AF-A0A1F4HF43-F1
#
_cell.length_a   1.000
_cell.length_b   1.000
_cell.length_c   1.000
_cell.angle_alpha   90.00
_cell.angle_beta   90.00
_cell.angle_gamma   90.00
#
_symmetry.space_group_name_H-M   'P 1'
#
loop_
_entity.id
_entity.type
_entity.pdbx_description
1 polymer ?
#
loop_
_entity_poly.entity_id
_entity_poly.type
_entity_poly.pdbx_seq_one_letter_code
_entity_poly.pdbx_strand_id
1 'polypeptide(L)'
;MMTMRRRTILAGLAWLAAPLLAIAQAFPSKPVRIVVPLEPGGAVDIAARRLAPKLQEALGQPIIVENRGGAAGQIGTQVVAKAAPDGYTILFTIGGAHVLSMLAYKNLPYHPVRDFTPITSVADTLLAISARVNFPAGNVREMIDYAKRNPGKVSYGHTGVGGVTHLAMEQIRALSGTELISVPFKGGGPLAQNLSGGQIDMSVQPLAPVMAQVKAGKVKVLGILGK
;
A
#
# COMPACT_ATOMS: atom_id res chain seq x y z
N MET A 1 -14.71 -9.38 -81.54
CA MET A 1 -14.48 -10.51 -80.60
C MET A 1 -13.20 -10.19 -79.85
N MET A 2 -13.16 -9.90 -78.56
CA MET A 2 -13.49 -10.82 -77.47
C MET A 2 -13.75 -9.98 -76.20
N THR A 3 -15.02 -9.80 -75.86
CA THR A 3 -15.51 -9.22 -74.62
C THR A 3 -15.48 -10.27 -73.51
N MET A 4 -14.38 -10.38 -72.76
CA MET A 4 -14.39 -11.08 -71.46
C MET A 4 -13.30 -10.56 -70.53
N ARG A 5 -13.61 -10.58 -69.23
CA ARG A 5 -12.73 -10.42 -68.04
C ARG A 5 -12.51 -9.03 -67.42
N ARG A 6 -13.47 -8.09 -67.52
CA ARG A 6 -13.62 -7.05 -66.47
C ARG A 6 -14.38 -7.53 -65.22
N ARG A 7 -15.17 -8.60 -65.33
CA ARG A 7 -16.00 -9.14 -64.24
C ARG A 7 -15.22 -9.96 -63.20
N THR A 8 -14.03 -10.48 -63.52
CA THR A 8 -13.26 -11.35 -62.62
C THR A 8 -12.37 -10.58 -61.62
N ILE A 9 -12.04 -9.31 -61.89
CA ILE A 9 -11.21 -8.49 -60.98
C ILE A 9 -12.07 -7.94 -59.81
N LEU A 10 -13.35 -7.68 -60.04
CA LEU A 10 -14.29 -7.20 -59.01
C LEU A 10 -14.68 -8.27 -57.98
N ALA A 11 -14.54 -9.57 -58.31
CA ALA A 11 -14.86 -10.66 -57.39
C ALA A 11 -13.76 -10.91 -56.33
N GLY A 12 -12.52 -10.46 -56.56
CA GLY A 12 -11.40 -10.60 -55.60
C GLY A 12 -11.36 -9.52 -54.53
N LEU A 13 -11.87 -8.31 -54.81
CA LEU A 13 -11.88 -7.21 -53.83
C LEU A 13 -12.97 -7.35 -52.76
N ALA A 14 -14.01 -8.15 -52.98
CA ALA A 14 -15.06 -8.35 -51.98
C ALA A 14 -14.63 -9.19 -50.77
N TRP A 15 -13.56 -9.98 -50.89
CA TRP A 15 -13.02 -10.79 -49.78
C TRP A 15 -12.07 -10.02 -48.86
N LEU A 16 -11.52 -8.88 -49.32
CA LEU A 16 -10.65 -8.01 -48.51
C LEU A 16 -11.42 -6.97 -47.69
N ALA A 17 -12.74 -6.86 -47.88
CA ALA A 17 -13.60 -5.90 -47.19
C ALA A 17 -14.51 -6.53 -46.13
N ALA A 18 -14.32 -7.81 -45.78
CA ALA A 18 -14.98 -8.38 -44.62
C ALA A 18 -14.38 -7.71 -43.36
N PRO A 19 -15.17 -6.95 -42.58
CA PRO A 19 -14.68 -6.43 -41.31
C PRO A 19 -14.34 -7.64 -40.45
N LEU A 20 -13.07 -7.79 -40.09
CA LEU A 20 -12.70 -8.63 -38.97
C LEU A 20 -13.43 -8.03 -37.77
N LEU A 21 -14.56 -8.62 -37.41
CA LEU A 21 -15.24 -8.38 -36.15
C LEU A 21 -14.25 -8.80 -35.07
N ALA A 22 -13.42 -7.86 -34.64
CA ALA A 22 -12.64 -8.00 -33.43
C ALA A 22 -13.65 -8.09 -32.29
N ILE A 23 -13.98 -9.32 -31.88
CA ILE A 23 -14.74 -9.56 -30.66
C ILE A 23 -13.87 -9.00 -29.55
N ALA A 24 -14.24 -7.84 -29.01
CA ALA A 24 -13.64 -7.33 -27.80
C ALA A 24 -13.75 -8.45 -26.76
N GLN A 25 -12.62 -9.06 -26.38
CA GLN A 25 -12.64 -10.08 -25.36
C GLN A 25 -13.23 -9.46 -24.10
N ALA A 26 -14.25 -10.10 -23.53
CA ALA A 26 -14.81 -9.66 -22.27
C ALA A 26 -13.69 -9.62 -21.23
N PHE A 27 -13.50 -8.45 -20.62
CA PHE A 27 -12.59 -8.31 -19.50
C PHE A 27 -13.24 -8.89 -18.23
N PRO A 28 -12.50 -9.63 -17.38
CA PRO A 28 -11.17 -10.19 -17.62
C PRO A 28 -11.23 -11.57 -18.29
N SER A 29 -10.31 -11.84 -19.21
CA SER A 29 -10.15 -13.13 -19.92
C SER A 29 -8.92 -13.94 -19.47
N LYS A 30 -8.11 -13.37 -18.56
CA LYS A 30 -6.90 -13.97 -17.97
C LYS A 30 -6.75 -13.47 -16.51
N PRO A 31 -5.84 -14.06 -15.70
CA PRO A 31 -5.62 -13.62 -14.33
C PRO A 31 -5.30 -12.12 -14.20
N VAL A 32 -5.84 -11.48 -13.17
CA VAL A 32 -5.54 -10.08 -12.82
C VAL A 32 -4.52 -10.06 -11.70
N ARG A 33 -3.48 -9.24 -11.85
CA ARG A 33 -2.41 -9.06 -10.86
C ARG A 33 -2.69 -7.82 -10.02
N ILE A 34 -2.67 -8.00 -8.71
CA ILE A 34 -2.63 -6.92 -7.72
C ILE A 34 -1.19 -6.79 -7.23
N VAL A 35 -0.55 -5.68 -7.56
CA VAL A 35 0.79 -5.35 -7.09
C VAL A 35 0.69 -4.56 -5.79
N VAL A 36 1.23 -5.13 -4.71
CA VAL A 36 1.38 -4.48 -3.41
C VAL A 36 2.83 -4.00 -3.29
N PRO A 37 3.09 -2.68 -3.25
CA PRO A 37 4.46 -2.15 -3.26
C PRO A 37 5.15 -2.21 -1.87
N LEU A 38 4.68 -3.08 -0.99
CA LEU A 38 5.11 -3.19 0.40
C LEU A 38 5.34 -4.66 0.77
N GLU A 39 6.11 -4.86 1.84
CA GLU A 39 6.47 -6.19 2.34
C GLU A 39 5.23 -7.04 2.72
N PRO A 40 5.28 -8.37 2.54
CA PRO A 40 4.24 -9.28 3.00
C PRO A 40 3.92 -9.14 4.50
N GLY A 41 2.66 -9.38 4.88
CA GLY A 41 2.19 -9.29 6.27
C GLY A 41 1.99 -7.86 6.80
N GLY A 42 2.23 -6.82 5.98
CA GLY A 42 1.82 -5.45 6.28
C GLY A 42 0.31 -5.23 6.09
N ALA A 43 -0.19 -4.08 6.56
CA ALA A 43 -1.63 -3.75 6.48
C ALA A 43 -2.19 -3.81 5.05
N VAL A 44 -1.43 -3.31 4.06
CA VAL A 44 -1.82 -3.30 2.64
C VAL A 44 -1.86 -4.71 2.07
N ASP A 45 -0.90 -5.56 2.39
CA ASP A 45 -0.87 -6.97 1.97
C ASP A 45 -2.05 -7.76 2.57
N ILE A 46 -2.29 -7.59 3.88
CA ILE A 46 -3.43 -8.20 4.58
C ILE A 46 -4.76 -7.78 3.92
N ALA A 47 -4.92 -6.50 3.60
CA ALA A 47 -6.12 -5.98 2.94
C ALA A 47 -6.27 -6.54 1.52
N ALA A 48 -5.21 -6.54 0.71
CA ALA A 48 -5.23 -7.07 -0.66
C ALA A 48 -5.60 -8.56 -0.67
N ARG A 49 -4.98 -9.37 0.21
CA ARG A 49 -5.26 -10.81 0.31
C ARG A 49 -6.64 -11.12 0.87
N ARG A 50 -7.21 -10.24 1.69
CA ARG A 50 -8.61 -10.36 2.15
C ARG A 50 -9.60 -10.03 1.03
N LEU A 51 -9.25 -9.10 0.14
CA LEU A 51 -10.10 -8.69 -0.98
C LEU A 51 -10.03 -9.67 -2.17
N ALA A 52 -8.87 -10.26 -2.43
CA ALA A 52 -8.61 -11.07 -3.63
C ALA A 52 -9.63 -12.20 -3.87
N PRO A 53 -10.06 -13.01 -2.87
CA PRO A 53 -11.07 -14.05 -3.08
C PRO A 53 -12.42 -13.50 -3.54
N LYS A 54 -12.82 -12.33 -3.03
CA LYS A 54 -14.09 -11.68 -3.40
C LYS A 54 -14.04 -11.06 -4.79
N LEU A 55 -12.89 -10.53 -5.19
CA LEU A 55 -12.68 -10.10 -6.57
C LEU A 55 -12.67 -11.29 -7.54
N GLN A 56 -12.07 -12.42 -7.15
CA GLN A 56 -12.08 -13.63 -7.97
C GLN A 56 -13.50 -14.17 -8.16
N GLU A 57 -14.31 -14.19 -7.09
CA GLU A 57 -15.74 -14.56 -7.14
C GLU A 57 -16.52 -13.66 -8.11
N ALA A 58 -16.29 -12.34 -8.06
CA ALA A 58 -17.00 -11.37 -8.90
C ALA A 58 -16.53 -11.35 -10.37
N LEU A 59 -15.23 -11.58 -10.62
CA LEU A 59 -14.62 -11.43 -11.94
C LEU A 59 -14.47 -12.75 -12.70
N GLY A 60 -14.63 -13.90 -12.03
CA GLY A 60 -14.50 -15.22 -12.64
C GLY A 60 -13.09 -15.59 -13.10
N GLN A 61 -12.08 -14.76 -12.77
CA GLN A 61 -10.68 -14.98 -13.11
C GLN A 61 -9.79 -14.95 -11.85
N PRO A 62 -8.68 -15.69 -11.83
CA PRO A 62 -7.76 -15.69 -10.70
C PRO A 62 -7.23 -14.29 -10.39
N ILE A 63 -7.17 -13.95 -9.10
CA ILE A 63 -6.58 -12.70 -8.60
C ILE A 63 -5.27 -13.02 -7.89
N ILE A 64 -4.16 -12.52 -8.44
CA ILE A 64 -2.82 -12.83 -7.95
C ILE A 64 -2.28 -11.62 -7.18
N VAL A 65 -2.05 -11.77 -5.87
CA VAL A 65 -1.41 -10.73 -5.05
C VAL A 65 0.11 -10.91 -5.07
N GLU A 66 0.81 -9.90 -5.57
CA GLU A 66 2.26 -9.89 -5.73
C GLU A 66 2.88 -8.75 -4.91
N ASN A 67 3.73 -9.09 -3.92
CA ASN A 67 4.47 -8.10 -3.16
C ASN A 67 5.75 -7.69 -3.92
N ARG A 68 5.91 -6.39 -4.16
CA ARG A 68 7.09 -5.77 -4.80
C ARG A 68 7.59 -4.61 -3.94
N GLY A 69 8.19 -4.94 -2.81
CA GLY A 69 8.76 -3.97 -1.87
C GLY A 69 10.02 -3.25 -2.37
N GLY A 70 10.50 -2.31 -1.57
CA GLY A 70 11.74 -1.55 -1.78
C GLY A 70 11.56 -0.08 -2.17
N ALA A 71 12.55 0.76 -1.82
CA ALA A 71 12.56 2.21 -2.04
C ALA A 71 11.25 2.90 -1.61
N ALA A 72 10.77 2.62 -0.39
CA ALA A 72 9.50 3.12 0.14
C ALA A 72 8.28 2.85 -0.77
N GLY A 73 8.33 1.76 -1.55
CA GLY A 73 7.27 1.33 -2.46
C GLY A 73 7.40 1.86 -3.88
N GLN A 74 8.47 2.60 -4.19
CA GLN A 74 8.69 3.10 -5.55
C GLN A 74 8.88 1.97 -6.56
N ILE A 75 9.54 0.87 -6.19
CA ILE A 75 9.83 -0.25 -7.10
C ILE A 75 8.52 -0.89 -7.61
N GLY A 76 7.66 -1.35 -6.71
CA GLY A 76 6.37 -1.94 -7.09
C GLY A 76 5.45 -0.95 -7.80
N THR A 77 5.46 0.31 -7.38
CA THR A 77 4.65 1.35 -8.03
C THR A 77 5.10 1.62 -9.46
N GLN A 78 6.41 1.69 -9.71
CA GLN A 78 6.97 1.86 -11.06
C GLN A 78 6.61 0.70 -11.99
N VAL A 79 6.57 -0.53 -11.47
CA VAL A 79 6.15 -1.70 -12.27
C VAL A 79 4.73 -1.52 -12.79
N VAL A 80 3.81 -1.01 -11.97
CA VAL A 80 2.42 -0.75 -12.41
C VAL A 80 2.35 0.45 -13.33
N ALA A 81 3.07 1.54 -13.04
CA ALA A 81 3.10 2.73 -13.90
C ALA A 81 3.53 2.43 -15.34
N LYS A 82 4.39 1.41 -15.52
CA LYS A 82 4.92 0.97 -16.82
C LYS A 82 4.16 -0.23 -17.42
N ALA A 83 3.15 -0.75 -16.73
CA ALA A 83 2.36 -1.86 -17.23
C ALA A 83 1.48 -1.42 -18.41
N ALA A 84 1.04 -2.38 -19.22
CA ALA A 84 0.01 -2.11 -20.22
C ALA A 84 -1.26 -1.61 -19.50
N PRO A 85 -1.91 -0.54 -19.98
CA PRO A 85 -3.14 -0.01 -19.39
C PRO A 85 -4.37 -0.85 -19.79
N ASP A 86 -4.28 -2.17 -19.62
CA ASP A 86 -5.26 -3.17 -20.05
C ASP A 86 -6.13 -3.73 -18.90
N GLY A 87 -5.94 -3.20 -17.69
CA GLY A 87 -6.69 -3.59 -16.48
C GLY A 87 -6.18 -4.85 -15.77
N TYR A 88 -5.18 -5.55 -16.32
CA TYR A 88 -4.67 -6.79 -15.72
C TYR A 88 -3.56 -6.60 -14.69
N THR A 89 -3.06 -5.37 -14.53
CA THR A 89 -2.08 -5.01 -13.49
C THR A 89 -2.59 -3.81 -12.71
N ILE A 90 -2.92 -4.02 -11.44
CA ILE A 90 -3.53 -3.01 -10.57
C ILE A 90 -2.58 -2.71 -9.41
N LEU A 91 -2.38 -1.43 -9.12
CA LEU A 91 -1.64 -0.98 -7.94
C LEU A 91 -2.58 -0.99 -6.73
N PHE A 92 -2.19 -1.67 -5.67
CA PHE A 92 -2.90 -1.63 -4.38
C PHE A 92 -1.97 -1.06 -3.32
N THR A 93 -2.21 0.21 -2.97
CA THR A 93 -1.29 1.03 -2.16
C THR A 93 -2.05 1.97 -1.22
N ILE A 94 -1.30 2.72 -0.40
CA ILE A 94 -1.84 3.77 0.45
C ILE A 94 -1.90 5.07 -0.37
N GLY A 95 -3.10 5.47 -0.78
CA GLY A 95 -3.30 6.62 -1.69
C GLY A 95 -2.64 7.92 -1.20
N GLY A 96 -2.76 8.27 0.08
CA GLY A 96 -2.12 9.46 0.64
C GLY A 96 -0.59 9.42 0.54
N ALA A 97 0.04 8.31 0.90
CA ALA A 97 1.50 8.14 0.79
C ALA A 97 1.96 8.17 -0.67
N HIS A 98 1.16 7.60 -1.58
CA HIS A 98 1.44 7.62 -3.01
C HIS A 98 1.46 9.04 -3.57
N VAL A 99 0.45 9.86 -3.26
CA VAL A 99 0.39 11.26 -3.72
C VAL A 99 1.50 12.11 -3.08
N LEU A 100 1.71 11.97 -1.77
CA LEU A 100 2.74 12.75 -1.06
C LEU A 100 4.18 12.37 -1.44
N SER A 101 4.39 11.25 -2.11
CA SER A 101 5.72 10.82 -2.54
C SER A 101 6.45 11.86 -3.40
N MET A 102 5.72 12.66 -4.19
CA MET A 102 6.32 13.72 -5.03
C MET A 102 6.89 14.88 -4.22
N LEU A 103 6.44 15.06 -2.98
CA LEU A 103 7.00 16.03 -2.04
C LEU A 103 8.19 15.47 -1.28
N ALA A 104 8.19 14.14 -1.05
CA ALA A 104 9.22 13.46 -0.28
C ALA A 104 10.47 13.10 -1.11
N TYR A 105 10.33 12.90 -2.43
CA TYR A 105 11.41 12.43 -3.29
C TYR A 105 11.55 13.31 -4.53
N LYS A 106 12.75 13.88 -4.73
CA LYS A 106 13.07 14.72 -5.89
C LYS A 106 13.00 13.97 -7.22
N ASN A 107 13.42 12.70 -7.23
CA ASN A 107 13.54 11.89 -8.43
C ASN A 107 12.63 10.65 -8.32
N LEU A 108 11.34 10.84 -8.58
CA LEU A 108 10.42 9.71 -8.70
C LEU A 108 10.48 9.13 -10.12
N PRO A 109 10.49 7.80 -10.27
CA PRO A 109 10.47 7.15 -11.58
C PRO A 109 9.07 7.04 -12.21
N TYR A 110 8.08 7.72 -11.64
CA TYR A 110 6.69 7.81 -12.09
C TYR A 110 6.07 9.11 -11.54
N HIS A 111 4.96 9.54 -12.13
CA HIS A 111 4.15 10.65 -11.63
C HIS A 111 2.88 10.11 -10.92
N PRO A 112 2.70 10.34 -9.60
CA PRO A 112 1.67 9.65 -8.81
C PRO A 112 0.22 10.00 -9.19
N VAL A 113 -0.02 11.17 -9.79
CA VAL A 113 -1.37 11.56 -10.26
C VAL A 113 -1.57 11.23 -11.74
N ARG A 114 -0.68 11.71 -12.62
CA ARG A 114 -0.79 11.56 -14.07
C ARG A 114 -0.72 10.11 -14.56
N ASP A 115 0.13 9.27 -13.97
CA ASP A 115 0.42 7.94 -14.52
C ASP A 115 -0.55 6.86 -14.01
N PHE A 116 -1.59 7.21 -13.25
CA PHE A 116 -2.54 6.28 -12.64
C PHE A 116 -3.99 6.76 -12.73
N THR A 117 -4.90 5.82 -12.96
CA THR A 117 -6.35 6.05 -12.84
C THR A 117 -6.85 5.53 -11.50
N PRO A 118 -7.37 6.38 -10.60
CA PRO A 118 -7.96 5.92 -9.34
C PRO A 118 -9.17 5.02 -9.59
N ILE A 119 -9.22 3.86 -8.93
CA ILE A 119 -10.36 2.93 -9.02
C ILE A 119 -11.32 3.16 -7.86
N THR A 120 -10.88 2.87 -6.64
CA THR A 120 -11.69 3.05 -5.43
C THR A 120 -10.82 3.03 -4.17
N SER A 121 -11.34 3.61 -3.07
CA SER A 121 -10.80 3.37 -1.73
C SER A 121 -11.44 2.12 -1.16
N VAL A 122 -10.62 1.20 -0.66
CA VAL A 122 -11.07 -0.12 -0.17
C VAL A 122 -11.13 -0.20 1.35
N ALA A 123 -10.35 0.62 2.05
CA ALA A 123 -10.28 0.67 3.51
C ALA A 123 -9.55 1.93 3.98
N ASP A 124 -10.00 2.46 5.12
CA ASP A 124 -9.22 3.43 5.88
C ASP A 124 -8.23 2.70 6.78
N THR A 125 -6.96 3.14 6.75
CA THR A 125 -5.94 2.62 7.65
C THR A 125 -5.76 3.57 8.81
N LEU A 126 -6.19 3.14 10.00
CA LEU A 126 -5.92 3.85 11.24
C LEU A 126 -4.49 3.55 11.72
N LEU A 127 -3.76 4.60 12.10
CA LEU A 127 -2.48 4.43 12.79
C LEU A 127 -2.72 4.40 14.29
N ALA A 128 -2.03 3.51 14.99
CA ALA A 128 -2.10 3.38 16.43
C ALA A 128 -0.78 3.79 17.06
N ILE A 129 -0.85 4.59 18.12
CA ILE A 129 0.24 4.75 19.08
C ILE A 129 0.10 3.58 20.06
N SER A 130 1.08 2.70 20.07
CA SER A 130 1.09 1.50 20.92
C SER A 130 2.36 1.48 21.76
N ALA A 131 2.30 0.82 22.92
CA ALA A 131 3.43 0.66 23.82
C ALA A 131 3.57 -0.78 24.31
N ARG A 132 4.79 -1.16 24.72
CA ARG A 132 5.01 -2.42 25.43
C ARG A 132 4.11 -2.50 26.67
N VAL A 133 3.68 -3.70 27.04
CA VAL A 133 2.66 -3.89 28.09
C VAL A 133 3.02 -3.18 29.42
N ASN A 134 4.29 -3.23 29.83
CA ASN A 134 4.80 -2.63 31.06
C ASN A 134 5.24 -1.16 30.92
N PHE A 135 4.89 -0.48 29.83
CA PHE A 135 5.19 0.96 29.70
C PHE A 135 4.35 1.76 30.71
N PRO A 136 4.87 2.81 31.38
CA PRO A 136 4.12 3.45 32.47
C PRO A 136 2.84 4.18 32.06
N ALA A 137 2.75 4.68 30.82
CA ALA A 137 1.58 5.43 30.34
C ALA A 137 0.44 4.51 29.86
N GLY A 138 -0.81 4.86 30.16
CA GLY A 138 -2.03 4.21 29.67
C GLY A 138 -2.70 4.92 28.48
N ASN A 139 -2.31 6.17 28.21
CA ASN A 139 -2.87 6.99 27.13
C ASN A 139 -1.84 7.99 26.58
N VAL A 140 -2.20 8.71 25.50
CA VAL A 140 -1.30 9.69 24.83
C VAL A 140 -0.88 10.84 25.75
N ARG A 141 -1.76 11.31 26.66
CA ARG A 141 -1.42 12.41 27.58
C ARG A 141 -0.33 11.97 28.55
N GLU A 142 -0.54 10.85 29.23
CA GLU A 142 0.44 10.26 30.14
C GLU A 142 1.74 9.89 29.44
N MET A 143 1.66 9.48 28.17
CA MET A 143 2.83 9.21 27.34
C MET A 143 3.66 10.48 27.12
N ILE A 144 3.02 11.60 26.77
CA ILE A 144 3.71 12.89 26.62
C ILE A 144 4.34 13.32 27.94
N ASP A 145 3.60 13.22 29.05
CA ASP A 145 4.10 13.59 30.38
C ASP A 145 5.29 12.72 30.80
N TYR A 146 5.20 11.41 30.56
CA TYR A 146 6.29 10.48 30.84
C TYR A 146 7.54 10.80 30.01
N ALA A 147 7.37 11.06 28.71
CA ALA A 147 8.47 11.40 27.80
C ALA A 147 9.13 12.74 28.19
N LYS A 148 8.35 13.76 28.57
CA LYS A 148 8.89 15.04 29.06
C LYS A 148 9.74 14.90 30.32
N ARG A 149 9.35 14.00 31.23
CA ARG A 149 10.11 13.70 32.46
C ARG A 149 11.34 12.83 32.20
N ASN A 150 11.42 12.18 31.04
CA ASN A 150 12.46 11.22 30.68
C ASN A 150 13.04 11.52 29.28
N PRO A 151 13.59 12.73 29.05
CA PRO A 151 14.08 13.15 27.74
C PRO A 151 15.18 12.19 27.25
N GLY A 152 15.07 11.76 25.99
CA GLY A 152 16.06 10.89 25.35
C GLY A 152 16.09 9.45 25.87
N LYS A 153 15.13 9.03 26.73
CA LYS A 153 15.08 7.67 27.28
C LYS A 153 13.99 6.79 26.66
N VAL A 154 13.03 7.39 25.97
CA VAL A 154 11.88 6.67 25.41
C VAL A 154 12.13 6.42 23.92
N SER A 155 12.13 5.15 23.54
CA SER A 155 12.28 4.73 22.14
C SER A 155 10.93 4.56 21.44
N TYR A 156 10.87 4.92 20.15
CA TYR A 156 9.70 4.65 19.32
C TYR A 156 10.10 4.02 17.99
N GLY A 157 9.36 2.99 17.59
CA GLY A 157 9.54 2.34 16.29
C GLY A 157 8.56 2.85 15.22
N HIS A 158 9.03 2.92 13.97
CA HIS A 158 8.22 3.30 12.80
C HIS A 158 8.61 2.47 11.57
N THR A 159 7.76 2.46 10.53
CA THR A 159 7.91 1.59 9.35
C THR A 159 8.69 2.24 8.20
N GLY A 160 9.77 2.97 8.51
CA GLY A 160 10.66 3.58 7.52
C GLY A 160 10.76 5.10 7.63
N VAL A 161 11.96 5.63 7.37
CA VAL A 161 12.27 7.07 7.47
C VAL A 161 11.56 7.83 6.36
N GLY A 162 10.94 8.96 6.71
CA GLY A 162 10.17 9.80 5.79
C GLY A 162 8.77 9.27 5.43
N GLY A 163 8.41 8.07 5.91
CA GLY A 163 7.06 7.53 5.75
C GLY A 163 6.04 8.14 6.71
N VAL A 164 4.75 7.87 6.47
CA VAL A 164 3.63 8.43 7.25
C VAL A 164 3.76 8.14 8.76
N THR A 165 4.22 6.96 9.15
CA THR A 165 4.41 6.59 10.56
C THR A 165 5.54 7.35 11.23
N HIS A 166 6.61 7.65 10.50
CA HIS A 166 7.71 8.51 10.97
C HIS A 166 7.21 9.94 11.15
N LEU A 167 6.58 10.51 10.11
CA LEU A 167 6.10 11.89 10.12
C LEU A 167 5.04 12.12 11.21
N ALA A 168 4.18 11.13 11.49
CA ALA A 168 3.21 11.22 12.59
C ALA A 168 3.89 11.39 13.96
N MET A 169 4.96 10.63 14.23
CA MET A 169 5.70 10.79 15.48
C MET A 169 6.55 12.05 15.53
N GLU A 170 7.14 12.45 14.41
CA GLU A 170 7.84 13.74 14.32
C GLU A 170 6.88 14.92 14.56
N GLN A 171 5.64 14.84 14.07
CA GLN A 171 4.61 15.83 14.36
C GLN A 171 4.24 15.86 15.84
N ILE A 172 4.07 14.71 16.50
CA ILE A 172 3.83 14.64 17.94
C ILE A 172 5.01 15.23 18.71
N ARG A 173 6.26 14.91 18.34
CA ARG A 173 7.46 15.46 18.97
C ARG A 173 7.53 16.97 18.84
N ALA A 174 7.30 17.50 17.64
CA ALA A 174 7.31 18.94 17.36
C ALA A 174 6.24 19.69 18.17
N LEU A 175 5.02 19.15 18.26
CA LEU A 175 3.92 19.78 19.00
C LEU A 175 4.07 19.66 20.52
N SER A 176 4.62 18.55 21.00
CA SER A 176 4.73 18.26 22.44
C SER A 176 6.04 18.74 23.06
N GLY A 177 7.09 18.97 22.26
CA GLY A 177 8.44 19.25 22.74
C GLY A 177 9.11 18.03 23.38
N THR A 178 8.72 16.81 22.99
CA THR A 178 9.29 15.57 23.55
C THR A 178 10.55 15.11 22.80
N GLU A 179 11.53 14.62 23.56
CA GLU A 179 12.74 14.00 23.03
C GLU A 179 12.62 12.48 23.07
N LEU A 180 12.42 11.88 21.90
CA LEU A 180 12.25 10.44 21.72
C LEU A 180 13.33 9.89 20.79
N ILE A 181 13.78 8.65 21.03
CA ILE A 181 14.72 7.93 20.17
C ILE A 181 13.95 7.25 19.05
N SER A 182 14.22 7.63 17.80
CA SER A 182 13.59 7.04 16.61
C SER A 182 14.29 5.75 16.18
N VAL A 183 13.52 4.67 15.95
CA VAL A 183 14.03 3.37 15.52
C VAL A 183 13.31 2.90 14.25
N PRO A 184 13.98 2.85 13.08
CA PRO A 184 13.35 2.46 11.83
C PRO A 184 13.25 0.93 11.68
N PHE A 185 12.10 0.46 11.18
CA PHE A 185 11.85 -0.94 10.83
C PHE A 185 11.43 -1.09 9.37
N LYS A 186 11.75 -2.24 8.78
CA LYS A 186 11.39 -2.58 7.39
C LYS A 186 9.88 -2.84 7.17
N GLY A 187 9.09 -2.98 8.23
CA GLY A 187 7.64 -3.22 8.15
C GLY A 187 6.98 -3.39 9.52
N GLY A 188 5.64 -3.50 9.52
CA GLY A 188 4.83 -3.61 10.75
C GLY A 188 5.03 -4.93 11.51
N GLY A 189 5.32 -6.04 10.83
CA GLY A 189 5.58 -7.34 11.47
C GLY A 189 6.79 -7.31 12.41
N PRO A 190 8.01 -7.01 11.91
CA PRO A 190 9.21 -6.88 12.75
C PRO A 190 9.05 -5.82 13.86
N LEU A 191 8.37 -4.71 13.55
CA LEU A 191 8.08 -3.66 14.52
C LEU A 191 7.19 -4.17 15.68
N ALA A 192 6.10 -4.86 15.37
CA ALA A 192 5.19 -5.44 16.36
C ALA A 192 5.89 -6.49 17.24
N GLN A 193 6.79 -7.30 16.67
CA GLN A 193 7.60 -8.26 17.43
C GLN A 193 8.53 -7.58 18.43
N ASN A 194 9.25 -6.52 18.00
CA ASN A 194 10.18 -5.79 18.86
C ASN A 194 9.46 -5.03 19.98
N LEU A 195 8.29 -4.47 19.70
CA LEU A 195 7.43 -3.86 20.71
C LEU A 195 6.96 -4.89 21.74
N SER A 196 6.45 -6.03 21.26
CA SER A 196 6.00 -7.12 22.13
C SER A 196 7.13 -7.72 22.97
N GLY A 197 8.36 -7.73 22.46
CA GLY A 197 9.55 -8.19 23.16
C GLY A 197 10.16 -7.16 24.12
N GLY A 198 9.62 -5.92 24.15
CA GLY A 198 10.15 -4.84 24.99
C GLY A 198 11.48 -4.25 24.52
N GLN A 199 11.88 -4.51 23.27
CA GLN A 199 13.11 -3.94 22.68
C GLN A 199 12.96 -2.46 22.32
N ILE A 200 11.71 -2.01 22.16
CA ILE A 200 11.34 -0.61 22.02
C ILE A 200 10.17 -0.30 22.97
N ASP A 201 10.05 0.95 23.41
CA ASP A 201 9.00 1.34 24.35
C ASP A 201 7.66 1.54 23.65
N MET A 202 7.69 2.19 22.47
CA MET A 202 6.51 2.61 21.74
C MET A 202 6.62 2.31 20.25
N SER A 203 5.48 2.34 19.55
CA SER A 203 5.44 2.28 18.09
C SER A 203 4.31 3.15 17.56
N VAL A 204 4.51 3.71 16.36
CA VAL A 204 3.41 4.16 15.51
C VAL A 204 3.38 3.33 14.25
N GLN A 205 2.27 2.61 14.06
CA GLN A 205 2.07 1.73 12.92
C GLN A 205 0.57 1.55 12.64
N PRO A 206 0.19 1.06 11.45
CA PRO A 206 -1.17 0.63 11.18
C PRO A 206 -1.69 -0.29 12.30
N LEU A 207 -2.96 -0.13 12.67
CA LEU A 207 -3.57 -0.88 13.77
C LEU A 207 -3.59 -2.39 13.47
N ALA A 208 -3.90 -2.79 12.22
CA ALA A 208 -4.13 -4.19 11.86
C ALA A 208 -2.96 -5.15 12.22
N PRO A 209 -1.69 -4.87 11.86
CA PRO A 209 -0.55 -5.70 12.26
C PRO A 209 -0.36 -5.88 13.77
N VAL A 210 -0.71 -4.88 14.59
CA VAL A 210 -0.50 -4.93 16.04
C VAL A 210 -1.66 -5.59 16.79
N MET A 211 -2.85 -5.71 16.18
CA MET A 211 -4.05 -6.25 16.82
C MET A 211 -3.88 -7.65 17.41
N ALA A 212 -3.09 -8.53 16.76
CA ALA A 212 -2.82 -9.86 17.29
C ALA A 212 -2.07 -9.78 18.64
N GLN A 213 -1.10 -8.89 18.77
CA GLN A 213 -0.33 -8.70 20.00
C GLN A 213 -1.15 -7.99 21.09
N VAL A 214 -2.04 -7.08 20.70
CA VAL A 214 -3.00 -6.43 21.61
C VAL A 214 -3.95 -7.47 22.20
N LYS A 215 -4.55 -8.31 21.35
CA LYS A 215 -5.45 -9.39 21.80
C LYS A 215 -4.74 -10.43 22.69
N ALA A 216 -3.45 -10.66 22.46
CA ALA A 216 -2.61 -11.53 23.28
C ALA A 216 -2.12 -10.88 24.58
N GLY A 217 -2.49 -9.62 24.87
CA GLY A 217 -2.06 -8.91 26.09
C GLY A 217 -0.57 -8.54 26.12
N LYS A 218 0.13 -8.58 24.98
CA LYS A 218 1.57 -8.32 24.89
C LYS A 218 1.92 -6.86 24.60
N VAL A 219 0.95 -6.11 24.07
CA VAL A 219 1.06 -4.71 23.67
C VAL A 219 -0.22 -4.00 24.09
N LYS A 220 -0.13 -2.72 24.46
CA LYS A 220 -1.29 -1.85 24.69
C LYS A 220 -1.35 -0.72 23.68
N VAL A 221 -2.56 -0.30 23.31
CA VAL A 221 -2.82 0.86 22.47
C VAL A 221 -3.03 2.07 23.37
N LEU A 222 -2.25 3.13 23.16
CA LEU A 222 -2.34 4.39 23.90
C LEU A 222 -3.27 5.40 23.22
N GLY A 223 -3.43 5.29 21.90
CA GLY A 223 -4.29 6.16 21.11
C GLY A 223 -4.33 5.77 19.63
N ILE A 224 -5.33 6.27 18.92
CA ILE A 224 -5.49 6.13 17.47
C ILE A 224 -5.35 7.51 16.83
N LEU A 225 -4.57 7.59 15.76
CA LEU A 225 -4.48 8.77 14.90
C LEU A 225 -5.61 8.65 13.87
N GLY A 226 -6.76 9.25 14.19
CA GLY A 226 -7.94 9.38 13.35
C GLY A 226 -8.36 10.83 13.19
N LYS A 227 -9.40 11.09 12.40
CA LYS A 227 -10.04 12.42 12.32
C LYS A 227 -10.63 12.83 13.67
#